data_AF-A0A4Y9SXM4-F1
#
_entry.id   AF-A0A4Y9SXM4-F1
#
_cell.length_a   1.000
_cell.length_b   1.000
_cell.length_c   1.000
_cell.angle_alpha   90.00
_cell.angle_beta   90.00
_cell.angle_gamma   90.00
#
_symmetry.space_group_name_H-M   'P 1'
#
loop_
_entity.id
_entity.type
_entity.pdbx_description
1 polymer ?
#
loop_
_entity_poly.entity_id
_entity_poly.type
_entity_poly.pdbx_seq_one_letter_code
_entity_poly.pdbx_strand_id
1 'polypeptide(L)'
;MALKTAMALAAGMLLAGCASRYTPTPLAANFPTTKQAKLQAAHHWGVISGHIEQQIAAELRKNPPRPVYIVEPKEPTPFQRALATQLTTALVNDGHVVSRSPAGSLKVDLDVQAVTFSANRPQYRYHGERAVLGSGVWLLSEVEAPPLAYLAAGAGGWDAYDWFNAQFAPGDTPKTEIIVTVSVSDQYRYLARSTSAYYVADTDRTLYGIVDPKPDEPKLTRTFQVRGDL
;
A
#
# COMPACT_ATOMS: atom_id res chain seq x y z
N MET A 1 19.25 -49.76 -8.79
CA MET A 1 18.54 -48.85 -7.87
C MET A 1 18.67 -47.38 -8.29
N ALA A 2 19.81 -46.94 -8.84
CA ALA A 2 20.05 -45.56 -9.30
C ALA A 2 19.07 -45.01 -10.35
N LEU A 3 18.57 -45.85 -11.26
CA LEU A 3 17.61 -45.43 -12.30
C LEU A 3 16.21 -45.12 -11.70
N LYS A 4 15.80 -45.87 -10.67
CA LYS A 4 14.52 -45.68 -9.99
C LYS A 4 14.53 -44.40 -9.12
N THR A 5 15.67 -44.09 -8.50
CA THR A 5 15.86 -42.84 -7.74
C THR A 5 15.96 -41.61 -8.65
N ALA A 6 16.61 -41.73 -9.82
CA ALA A 6 16.66 -40.65 -10.80
C ALA A 6 15.28 -40.33 -11.40
N MET A 7 14.46 -41.35 -11.66
CA MET A 7 13.11 -41.18 -12.20
C MET A 7 12.15 -40.58 -11.17
N ALA A 8 12.32 -40.90 -9.87
CA ALA A 8 11.56 -40.28 -8.78
C ALA A 8 11.90 -38.80 -8.58
N LEU A 9 13.18 -38.42 -8.72
CA LEU A 9 13.63 -37.02 -8.67
C LEU A 9 13.11 -36.22 -9.88
N ALA A 10 13.15 -36.79 -11.08
CA ALA A 10 12.62 -36.16 -12.29
C ALA A 10 11.09 -35.98 -12.23
N ALA A 11 10.36 -36.95 -11.67
CA ALA A 11 8.91 -36.85 -11.46
C ALA A 11 8.54 -35.77 -10.41
N GLY A 12 9.37 -35.57 -9.39
CA GLY A 12 9.17 -34.51 -8.39
C GLY A 12 9.36 -33.09 -8.95
N MET A 13 10.30 -32.90 -9.88
CA MET A 13 10.53 -31.61 -10.54
C MET A 13 9.40 -31.20 -11.49
N LEU A 14 8.75 -32.18 -12.14
CA LEU A 14 7.61 -31.94 -13.03
C LEU A 14 6.32 -31.57 -12.30
N LEU A 15 6.23 -31.81 -10.98
CA LEU A 15 5.08 -31.45 -10.14
C LEU A 15 5.21 -30.07 -9.47
N ALA A 16 6.34 -29.37 -9.62
CA ALA A 16 6.58 -28.05 -9.04
C ALA A 16 6.04 -26.87 -9.89
N GLY A 17 5.31 -27.15 -10.97
CA GLY A 17 5.07 -26.18 -12.04
C GLY A 17 3.62 -25.75 -12.25
N CYS A 18 2.99 -25.13 -11.24
CA CYS A 18 1.80 -24.28 -11.44
C CYS A 18 1.82 -23.10 -10.44
N ALA A 19 2.96 -22.43 -10.28
CA ALA A 19 3.01 -21.16 -9.56
C ALA A 19 2.33 -20.09 -10.42
N SER A 20 1.22 -19.50 -9.94
CA SER A 20 0.51 -18.46 -10.69
C SER A 20 1.34 -17.18 -10.78
N ARG A 21 2.03 -16.91 -11.89
CA ARG A 21 2.79 -15.65 -12.07
C ARG A 21 1.95 -14.37 -11.95
N TYR A 22 0.63 -14.51 -11.85
CA TYR A 22 -0.34 -13.43 -11.83
C TYR A 22 -1.30 -13.64 -10.67
N THR A 23 -1.55 -12.56 -9.95
CA THR A 23 -2.61 -12.44 -8.96
C THR A 23 -3.67 -11.46 -9.48
N PRO A 24 -4.97 -11.70 -9.27
CA PRO A 24 -6.02 -10.82 -9.79
C PRO A 24 -6.09 -9.46 -9.09
N THR A 25 -5.36 -9.30 -7.97
CA THR A 25 -5.24 -8.02 -7.25
C THR A 25 -3.79 -7.73 -6.91
N PRO A 26 -3.37 -6.45 -6.85
CA PRO A 26 -2.08 -6.07 -6.31
C PRO A 26 -1.89 -6.68 -4.92
N LEU A 27 -0.71 -7.22 -4.64
CA LEU A 27 -0.42 -7.79 -3.33
C LEU A 27 -0.43 -6.68 -2.28
N ALA A 28 -1.15 -6.91 -1.18
CA ALA A 28 -1.07 -6.03 -0.03
C ALA A 28 0.32 -6.18 0.61
N ALA A 29 1.07 -5.09 0.69
CA ALA A 29 2.40 -5.04 1.27
C ALA A 29 2.41 -4.17 2.54
N ASN A 30 3.31 -4.49 3.45
CA ASN A 30 3.57 -3.67 4.63
C ASN A 30 4.49 -2.50 4.27
N PHE A 31 4.36 -1.40 5.01
CA PHE A 31 5.39 -0.36 4.98
C PHE A 31 6.70 -0.87 5.61
N PRO A 32 7.87 -0.38 5.18
CA PRO A 32 9.13 -0.68 5.83
C PRO A 32 9.08 -0.37 7.33
N THR A 33 9.65 -1.24 8.15
CA THR A 33 9.68 -1.07 9.61
C THR A 33 10.41 0.21 10.01
N THR A 34 9.70 1.12 10.68
CA THR A 34 10.29 2.31 11.32
C THR A 34 9.93 2.35 12.81
N LYS A 35 10.73 3.04 13.62
CA LYS A 35 10.47 3.21 15.05
C LYS A 35 9.76 4.56 15.27
N GLN A 36 8.62 4.54 15.95
CA GLN A 36 7.88 5.75 16.31
C GLN A 36 7.48 5.70 17.79
N ALA A 37 7.63 6.83 18.50
CA ALA A 37 7.06 6.99 19.84
C ALA A 37 5.52 6.94 19.76
N LYS A 38 4.86 6.29 20.72
CA LYS A 38 3.52 5.72 20.55
C LYS A 38 2.39 6.77 20.41
N LEU A 39 1.97 7.05 19.16
CA LEU A 39 0.67 7.59 18.69
C LEU A 39 0.43 7.01 17.25
N GLN A 40 -0.19 5.83 17.15
CA GLN A 40 0.27 4.73 16.27
C GLN A 40 -0.25 4.61 14.80
N ALA A 41 -0.45 5.68 14.03
CA ALA A 41 -0.71 5.46 12.58
C ALA A 41 -0.38 6.61 11.61
N ALA A 42 -0.11 7.82 12.09
CA ALA A 42 0.09 8.99 11.21
C ALA A 42 1.39 8.97 10.39
N HIS A 43 2.33 8.07 10.70
CA HIS A 43 3.61 7.98 9.98
C HIS A 43 3.45 7.48 8.54
N HIS A 44 2.55 6.54 8.28
CA HIS A 44 2.29 6.05 6.92
C HIS A 44 1.82 7.18 5.99
N TRP A 45 1.03 8.13 6.51
CA TRP A 45 0.63 9.31 5.75
C TRP A 45 1.82 10.20 5.38
N GLY A 46 2.83 10.28 6.25
CA GLY A 46 4.06 11.00 5.98
C GLY A 46 4.88 10.34 4.89
N VAL A 47 4.97 9.01 4.88
CA VAL A 47 5.62 8.23 3.81
C VAL A 47 4.92 8.46 2.47
N ILE A 48 3.58 8.41 2.44
CA ILE A 48 2.78 8.70 1.24
C ILE A 48 3.04 10.14 0.77
N SER A 49 3.00 11.11 1.69
CA SER A 49 3.25 12.53 1.38
C SER A 49 4.65 12.75 0.79
N GLY A 50 5.67 12.09 1.34
CA GLY A 50 7.04 12.16 0.81
C GLY A 50 7.17 11.53 -0.57
N HIS A 51 6.53 10.39 -0.83
CA HIS A 51 6.51 9.79 -2.16
C HIS A 51 5.84 10.69 -3.20
N ILE A 52 4.68 11.27 -2.86
CA ILE A 52 3.98 12.23 -3.70
C ILE A 52 4.85 13.47 -3.96
N GLU A 53 5.47 14.00 -2.91
CA GLU A 53 6.39 15.13 -2.98
C GLU A 53 7.50 14.88 -3.99
N GLN A 54 8.20 13.75 -3.90
CA GLN A 54 9.27 13.39 -4.82
C GLN A 54 8.80 13.36 -6.28
N GLN A 55 7.61 12.81 -6.53
CA GLN A 55 7.04 12.75 -7.88
C GLN A 55 6.71 14.15 -8.42
N ILE A 56 6.08 15.02 -7.62
CA ILE A 56 5.74 16.38 -8.08
C ILE A 56 6.99 17.27 -8.17
N ALA A 57 7.94 17.14 -7.25
CA ALA A 57 9.16 17.93 -7.21
C ALA A 57 10.06 17.62 -8.42
N ALA A 58 10.13 16.35 -8.85
CA ALA A 58 10.82 15.96 -10.07
C ALA A 58 10.27 16.67 -11.33
N GLU A 59 8.95 16.81 -11.43
CA GLU A 59 8.31 17.54 -12.53
C GLU A 59 8.45 19.06 -12.40
N LEU A 60 8.33 19.60 -11.18
CA LEU A 60 8.49 21.03 -10.92
C LEU A 60 9.89 21.54 -11.27
N ARG A 61 10.94 20.74 -11.00
CA ARG A 61 12.33 21.06 -11.35
C ARG A 61 12.57 21.22 -12.85
N LYS A 62 11.69 20.70 -13.71
CA LYS A 62 11.75 20.89 -15.17
C LYS A 62 11.32 22.30 -15.61
N ASN A 63 10.77 23.09 -14.70
CA ASN A 63 10.27 24.43 -14.93
C ASN A 63 10.99 25.44 -14.02
N PRO A 64 10.97 26.75 -14.34
CA PRO A 64 11.49 27.77 -13.44
C PRO A 64 10.84 27.68 -12.05
N PRO A 65 11.62 27.80 -10.95
CA PRO A 65 11.08 27.73 -9.60
C PRO A 65 9.98 28.77 -9.38
N ARG A 66 8.81 28.32 -8.91
CA ARG A 66 7.68 29.17 -8.53
C ARG A 66 7.16 28.74 -7.16
N PRO A 67 6.70 29.67 -6.32
CA PRO A 67 6.02 29.31 -5.09
C PRO A 67 4.78 28.47 -5.37
N VAL A 68 4.48 27.53 -4.49
CA VAL A 68 3.29 26.67 -4.56
C VAL A 68 2.35 26.99 -3.41
N TYR A 69 1.05 26.84 -3.58
CA TYR A 69 0.03 27.02 -2.56
C TYR A 69 -0.84 25.77 -2.49
N ILE A 70 -0.84 25.11 -1.33
CA ILE A 70 -1.64 23.91 -1.11
C ILE A 70 -3.05 24.30 -0.73
N VAL A 71 -4.01 23.77 -1.48
CA VAL A 71 -5.43 24.03 -1.31
C VAL A 71 -5.99 22.97 -0.38
N GLU A 72 -6.36 23.39 0.83
CA GLU A 72 -7.08 22.52 1.74
C GLU A 72 -8.56 22.43 1.32
N PRO A 73 -9.15 21.21 1.27
CA PRO A 73 -10.59 21.05 1.09
C PRO A 73 -11.38 21.80 2.17
N LYS A 74 -12.61 22.24 1.86
CA LYS A 74 -13.47 22.95 2.84
C LYS A 74 -13.79 22.10 4.07
N GLU A 75 -14.01 20.80 3.85
CA GLU A 75 -14.34 19.82 4.88
C GLU A 75 -13.40 18.61 4.71
N PRO A 76 -12.12 18.72 5.11
CA PRO A 76 -11.15 17.68 4.87
C PRO A 76 -11.35 16.52 5.85
N THR A 77 -11.20 15.30 5.35
CA THR A 77 -11.05 14.12 6.22
C THR A 77 -9.77 14.25 7.06
N PRO A 78 -9.63 13.50 8.17
CA PRO A 78 -8.38 13.47 8.94
C PRO A 78 -7.15 13.20 8.07
N PHE A 79 -7.26 12.26 7.14
CA PHE A 79 -6.21 11.96 6.17
C PHE A 79 -5.90 13.14 5.24
N GLN A 80 -6.91 13.78 4.63
CA GLN A 80 -6.69 14.91 3.70
C GLN A 80 -6.01 16.10 4.39
N ARG A 81 -6.39 16.40 5.63
CA ARG A 81 -5.74 17.46 6.42
C ARG A 81 -4.28 17.13 6.73
N ALA A 82 -4.01 15.89 7.13
CA ALA A 82 -2.65 15.44 7.39
C ALA A 82 -1.80 15.44 6.13
N LEU A 83 -2.34 14.94 5.00
CA LEU A 83 -1.69 14.95 3.69
C LEU A 83 -1.28 16.37 3.28
N ALA A 84 -2.17 17.36 3.39
CA ALA A 84 -1.85 18.75 3.08
C ALA A 84 -0.70 19.30 3.96
N THR A 85 -0.74 19.02 5.26
CA THR A 85 0.25 19.50 6.23
C THR A 85 1.62 18.83 6.03
N GLN A 86 1.62 17.52 5.83
CA GLN A 86 2.83 16.73 5.65
C GLN A 86 3.47 16.99 4.27
N LEU A 87 2.66 17.14 3.21
CA LEU A 87 3.15 17.57 1.90
C LEU A 87 3.76 18.98 1.95
N THR A 88 3.13 19.91 2.67
CA THR A 88 3.71 21.24 2.94
C THR A 88 5.10 21.11 3.58
N THR A 89 5.21 20.27 4.60
CA THR A 89 6.47 20.04 5.33
C THR A 89 7.53 19.43 4.42
N ALA A 90 7.16 18.40 3.63
CA ALA A 90 8.08 17.72 2.72
C ALA A 90 8.62 18.68 1.64
N LEU A 91 7.74 19.48 1.02
CA LEU A 91 8.13 20.47 0.01
C LEU A 91 9.07 21.54 0.58
N VAL A 92 8.78 22.07 1.78
CA VAL A 92 9.64 23.05 2.44
C VAL A 92 11.01 22.45 2.76
N ASN A 93 11.05 21.21 3.25
CA ASN A 93 12.30 20.52 3.54
C ASN A 93 13.15 20.26 2.28
N ASP A 94 12.51 20.05 1.12
CA ASP A 94 13.18 19.89 -0.19
C ASP A 94 13.53 21.23 -0.87
N GLY A 95 13.29 22.37 -0.18
CA GLY A 95 13.68 23.70 -0.63
C GLY A 95 12.66 24.42 -1.50
N HIS A 96 11.45 23.88 -1.66
CA HIS A 96 10.35 24.56 -2.36
C HIS A 96 9.70 25.64 -1.49
N VAL A 97 9.35 26.77 -2.10
CA VAL A 97 8.63 27.85 -1.41
C VAL A 97 7.14 27.52 -1.38
N VAL A 98 6.59 27.27 -0.19
CA VAL A 98 5.15 27.07 0.01
C VAL A 98 4.51 28.36 0.54
N SER A 99 3.61 28.93 -0.24
CA SER A 99 2.90 30.17 0.06
C SER A 99 1.74 29.92 1.02
N ARG A 100 1.44 30.93 1.85
CA ARG A 100 0.23 30.96 2.71
C ARG A 100 -0.98 31.59 2.04
N SER A 101 -0.82 32.12 0.83
CA SER A 101 -1.88 32.72 0.03
C SER A 101 -1.75 32.31 -1.44
N PRO A 102 -2.84 32.24 -2.20
CA PRO A 102 -2.82 31.79 -3.60
C PRO A 102 -2.20 32.81 -4.59
N ALA A 103 -2.02 34.07 -4.19
CA ALA A 103 -1.56 35.12 -5.09
C ALA A 103 -0.10 34.88 -5.54
N GLY A 104 0.12 34.78 -6.85
CA GLY A 104 1.45 34.59 -7.45
C GLY A 104 2.04 33.18 -7.31
N SER A 105 1.29 32.23 -6.76
CA SER A 105 1.71 30.85 -6.54
C SER A 105 1.02 29.86 -7.49
N LEU A 106 1.69 28.76 -7.78
CA LEU A 106 1.08 27.58 -8.39
C LEU A 106 0.10 26.94 -7.42
N LYS A 107 -1.07 26.56 -7.92
CA LYS A 107 -2.09 25.89 -7.12
C LYS A 107 -1.75 24.41 -7.00
N VAL A 108 -1.75 23.88 -5.78
CA VAL A 108 -1.64 22.44 -5.50
C VAL A 108 -2.97 21.93 -5.01
N ASP A 109 -3.69 21.21 -5.86
CA ASP A 109 -4.96 20.58 -5.55
C ASP A 109 -4.75 19.12 -5.10
N LEU A 110 -5.45 18.74 -4.02
CA LEU A 110 -5.46 17.40 -3.45
C LEU A 110 -6.83 16.77 -3.69
N ASP A 111 -6.86 15.67 -4.43
CA ASP A 111 -8.05 14.86 -4.64
C ASP A 111 -7.83 13.46 -4.06
N VAL A 112 -8.76 13.01 -3.23
CA VAL A 112 -8.72 11.71 -2.57
C VAL A 112 -10.05 11.01 -2.81
N GLN A 113 -10.01 9.90 -3.53
CA GLN A 113 -11.18 9.11 -3.85
C GLN A 113 -11.06 7.75 -3.18
N ALA A 114 -12.11 7.32 -2.50
CA ALA A 114 -12.18 6.00 -1.90
C ALA A 114 -12.98 5.05 -2.79
N VAL A 115 -12.46 3.84 -2.99
CA VAL A 115 -13.12 2.77 -3.72
C VAL A 115 -13.23 1.56 -2.81
N THR A 116 -14.45 1.03 -2.65
CA THR A 116 -14.71 -0.19 -1.90
C THR A 116 -15.07 -1.31 -2.87
N PHE A 117 -14.30 -2.38 -2.85
CA PHE A 117 -14.47 -3.58 -3.66
C PHE A 117 -15.23 -4.67 -2.89
N SER A 118 -15.60 -5.74 -3.58
CA SER A 118 -16.17 -6.93 -2.95
C SER A 118 -15.18 -7.58 -1.97
N ALA A 119 -15.71 -8.20 -0.92
CA ALA A 119 -14.91 -8.99 0.02
C ALA A 119 -14.29 -10.23 -0.66
N ASN A 120 -13.28 -10.81 -0.02
CA ASN A 120 -12.67 -12.10 -0.40
C ASN A 120 -12.04 -12.12 -1.80
N ARG A 121 -11.36 -11.03 -2.18
CA ARG A 121 -10.54 -11.02 -3.41
C ARG A 121 -9.28 -11.88 -3.19
N PRO A 122 -9.03 -12.93 -3.98
CA PRO A 122 -7.87 -13.78 -3.76
C PRO A 122 -6.56 -13.02 -4.04
N GLN A 123 -5.58 -13.21 -3.16
CA GLN A 123 -4.20 -12.79 -3.35
C GLN A 123 -3.30 -14.02 -3.30
N TYR A 124 -2.54 -14.24 -4.36
CA TYR A 124 -1.53 -15.30 -4.41
C TYR A 124 -0.20 -14.70 -3.97
N ARG A 125 0.09 -14.76 -2.67
CA ARG A 125 1.27 -14.11 -2.05
C ARG A 125 2.55 -14.93 -2.21
N TYR A 126 2.42 -16.24 -2.29
CA TYR A 126 3.54 -17.19 -2.22
C TYR A 126 4.13 -17.41 -3.63
N HIS A 127 4.82 -16.39 -4.12
CA HIS A 127 5.70 -16.47 -5.29
C HIS A 127 7.14 -16.32 -4.82
N GLY A 128 7.96 -17.33 -5.14
CA GLY A 128 9.17 -17.67 -4.39
C GLY A 128 9.11 -19.16 -4.09
N GLU A 129 9.31 -19.94 -5.15
CA GLU A 129 9.52 -21.38 -5.21
C GLU A 129 9.82 -22.06 -3.86
N ARG A 130 9.05 -23.09 -3.50
CA ARG A 130 9.59 -24.23 -2.73
C ARG A 130 10.40 -25.16 -3.65
N ALA A 131 11.04 -24.63 -4.69
CA ALA A 131 12.00 -25.38 -5.49
C ALA A 131 13.30 -25.44 -4.70
N VAL A 132 13.28 -26.31 -3.68
CA VAL A 132 14.49 -26.92 -3.14
C VAL A 132 15.10 -27.70 -4.29
N LEU A 133 15.89 -27.04 -5.16
CA LEU A 133 16.90 -27.78 -5.89
C LEU A 133 17.77 -28.41 -4.80
N GLY A 134 17.95 -29.72 -4.85
CA GLY A 134 18.71 -30.51 -3.87
C GLY A 134 20.19 -30.13 -3.72
N SER A 135 20.58 -28.92 -4.11
CA SER A 135 21.89 -28.29 -3.99
C SER A 135 21.93 -27.13 -2.99
N GLY A 136 20.83 -26.76 -2.34
CA GLY A 136 20.84 -25.78 -1.24
C GLY A 136 21.04 -24.31 -1.66
N VAL A 137 20.77 -23.97 -2.93
CA VAL A 137 20.80 -22.59 -3.42
C VAL A 137 19.38 -22.17 -3.80
N TRP A 138 18.84 -21.18 -3.08
CA TRP A 138 17.56 -20.55 -3.40
C TRP A 138 17.77 -19.37 -4.36
N LEU A 139 17.04 -19.35 -5.47
CA LEU A 139 17.02 -18.22 -6.40
C LEU A 139 15.91 -17.26 -5.96
N LEU A 140 16.28 -16.15 -5.31
CA LEU A 140 15.36 -15.02 -5.11
C LEU A 140 15.15 -14.37 -6.48
N SER A 141 14.08 -14.75 -7.19
CA SER A 141 13.76 -14.14 -8.47
C SER A 141 13.13 -12.76 -8.27
N GLU A 142 13.74 -11.76 -8.90
CA GLU A 142 13.21 -10.42 -9.23
C GLU A 142 13.16 -9.34 -8.15
N VAL A 143 13.49 -9.63 -6.89
CA VAL A 143 13.79 -8.58 -5.89
C VAL A 143 15.30 -8.47 -5.77
N GLU A 144 15.86 -7.29 -6.01
CA GLU A 144 17.28 -6.99 -5.77
C GLU A 144 17.56 -7.15 -4.27
N ALA A 145 17.87 -8.37 -3.86
CA ALA A 145 18.09 -8.68 -2.46
C ALA A 145 19.41 -8.04 -2.02
N PRO A 146 19.44 -7.26 -0.92
CA PRO A 146 20.69 -6.66 -0.45
C PRO A 146 21.74 -7.76 -0.20
N PRO A 147 23.04 -7.50 -0.38
CA PRO A 147 24.11 -8.51 -0.28
C PRO A 147 24.07 -9.36 1.01
N LEU A 148 23.56 -8.79 2.11
CA LEU A 148 23.36 -9.47 3.40
C LEU A 148 22.26 -10.55 3.37
N ALA A 149 21.28 -10.45 2.48
CA ALA A 149 20.23 -11.46 2.31
C ALA A 149 20.80 -12.77 1.73
N TYR A 150 21.80 -12.69 0.85
CA TYR A 150 22.53 -13.87 0.38
C TYR A 150 23.34 -14.55 1.50
N LEU A 151 23.85 -13.78 2.48
CA LEU A 151 24.53 -14.30 3.67
C LEU A 151 23.54 -14.95 4.66
N ALA A 152 22.37 -14.36 4.87
CA ALA A 152 21.30 -14.94 5.70
C ALA A 152 20.75 -16.24 5.10
N ALA A 153 20.60 -16.31 3.77
CA ALA A 153 20.27 -17.54 3.06
C ALA A 153 21.30 -18.66 3.27
N GLY A 154 22.57 -18.31 3.49
CA GLY A 154 23.66 -19.25 3.81
C GLY A 154 23.73 -19.71 5.27
N ALA A 155 23.10 -19.00 6.21
CA ALA A 155 23.22 -19.25 7.66
C ALA A 155 22.01 -20.01 8.27
N GLY A 156 20.89 -20.11 7.56
CA GLY A 156 19.69 -20.82 8.03
C GLY A 156 18.45 -20.37 7.28
N GLY A 157 18.02 -21.16 6.29
CA GLY A 157 16.98 -20.77 5.32
C GLY A 157 15.59 -20.43 5.88
N TRP A 158 15.34 -20.66 7.17
CA TRP A 158 14.09 -20.24 7.82
C TRP A 158 14.00 -18.72 7.97
N ASP A 159 15.09 -18.07 8.36
CA ASP A 159 15.12 -16.62 8.65
C ASP A 159 14.93 -15.79 7.38
N ALA A 160 15.50 -16.23 6.26
CA ALA A 160 15.33 -15.58 4.96
C ALA A 160 13.89 -15.70 4.42
N TYR A 161 13.20 -16.83 4.67
CA TYR A 161 11.82 -17.03 4.28
C TYR A 161 10.87 -16.14 5.08
N ASP A 162 11.00 -16.13 6.40
CA ASP A 162 10.17 -15.29 7.27
C ASP A 162 10.42 -13.80 6.99
N TRP A 163 11.68 -13.41 6.77
CA TRP A 163 12.05 -12.05 6.37
C TRP A 163 11.42 -11.64 5.04
N PHE A 164 11.50 -12.50 4.01
CA PHE A 164 10.87 -12.22 2.72
C PHE A 164 9.36 -12.10 2.86
N ASN A 165 8.70 -12.98 3.62
CA ASN A 165 7.26 -12.92 3.77
C ASN A 165 6.77 -11.75 4.64
N ALA A 166 7.62 -11.18 5.50
CA ALA A 166 7.29 -10.02 6.31
C ALA A 166 6.95 -8.76 5.49
N GLN A 167 7.37 -8.70 4.21
CA GLN A 167 7.02 -7.61 3.30
C GLN A 167 5.52 -7.61 2.92
N PHE A 168 4.84 -8.74 3.02
CA PHE A 168 3.42 -8.86 2.68
C PHE A 168 2.52 -8.65 3.90
N ALA A 169 1.41 -7.96 3.71
CA ALA A 169 0.43 -7.74 4.76
C ALA A 169 -0.27 -9.08 5.12
N PRO A 170 -0.38 -9.42 6.42
CA PRO A 170 -1.11 -10.62 6.85
C PRO A 170 -2.63 -10.43 6.70
N GLY A 171 -3.38 -11.55 6.73
CA GLY A 171 -4.86 -11.52 6.70
C GLY A 171 -5.45 -11.47 5.30
N ASP A 172 -6.74 -11.12 5.18
CA ASP A 172 -7.42 -11.04 3.88
C ASP A 172 -7.03 -9.79 3.08
N THR A 173 -7.28 -9.82 1.78
CA THR A 173 -7.12 -8.64 0.91
C THR A 173 -8.03 -7.52 1.39
N PRO A 174 -7.49 -6.31 1.68
CA PRO A 174 -8.32 -5.18 2.04
C PRO A 174 -9.34 -4.89 0.94
N LYS A 175 -10.61 -4.67 1.34
CA LYS A 175 -11.67 -4.34 0.37
C LYS A 175 -11.63 -2.88 -0.03
N THR A 176 -10.81 -2.06 0.62
CA THR A 176 -10.79 -0.61 0.41
C THR A 176 -9.46 -0.16 -0.17
N GLU A 177 -9.53 0.66 -1.21
CA GLU A 177 -8.39 1.40 -1.76
C GLU A 177 -8.72 2.89 -1.79
N ILE A 178 -7.71 3.72 -1.64
CA ILE A 178 -7.79 5.15 -1.92
C ILE A 178 -6.92 5.48 -3.12
N ILE A 179 -7.42 6.38 -3.96
CA ILE A 179 -6.69 6.98 -5.07
C ILE A 179 -6.39 8.41 -4.64
N VAL A 180 -5.10 8.73 -4.53
CA VAL A 180 -4.61 10.06 -4.18
C VAL A 180 -4.07 10.70 -5.45
N THR A 181 -4.68 11.81 -5.86
CA THR A 181 -4.22 12.62 -6.98
C THR A 181 -3.78 13.99 -6.47
N VAL A 182 -2.54 14.36 -6.77
CA VAL A 182 -2.00 15.69 -6.49
C VAL A 182 -1.69 16.38 -7.79
N SER A 183 -2.24 17.56 -8.00
CA SER A 183 -2.08 18.34 -9.22
C SER A 183 -1.50 19.69 -8.90
N VAL A 184 -0.42 20.07 -9.58
CA VAL A 184 0.17 21.41 -9.52
C VAL A 184 -0.15 22.12 -10.83
N SER A 185 -0.83 23.26 -10.76
CA SER A 185 -1.33 23.98 -11.93
C SER A 185 -1.22 25.49 -11.79
N ASP A 186 -1.24 26.18 -12.93
CA ASP A 186 -1.60 27.59 -13.03
C ASP A 186 -3.00 27.73 -13.67
N GLN A 187 -3.36 28.94 -14.08
CA GLN A 187 -4.68 29.22 -14.68
C GLN A 187 -4.93 28.50 -16.02
N TYR A 188 -3.87 28.02 -16.70
CA TYR A 188 -3.97 27.51 -18.06
C TYR A 188 -3.60 26.03 -18.18
N ARG A 189 -2.77 25.52 -17.26
CA ARG A 189 -2.18 24.17 -17.42
C ARG A 189 -1.74 23.54 -16.12
N TYR A 190 -1.63 22.21 -16.15
CA TYR A 190 -0.91 21.43 -15.16
C TYR A 190 0.60 21.47 -15.45
N LEU A 191 1.40 21.64 -14.41
CA LEU A 191 2.87 21.59 -14.46
C LEU A 191 3.42 20.30 -13.87
N ALA A 192 2.74 19.75 -12.88
CA ALA A 192 3.05 18.46 -12.29
C ALA A 192 1.73 17.78 -11.89
N ARG A 193 1.67 16.45 -12.02
CA ARG A 193 0.53 15.68 -11.53
C ARG A 193 0.99 14.28 -11.17
N SER A 194 0.60 13.82 -9.99
CA SER A 194 0.80 12.44 -9.57
C SER A 194 -0.54 11.82 -9.17
N THR A 195 -0.72 10.54 -9.53
CA THR A 195 -1.83 9.70 -9.07
C THR A 195 -1.25 8.40 -8.55
N SER A 196 -1.60 8.02 -7.33
CA SER A 196 -1.18 6.76 -6.70
C SER A 196 -2.34 6.12 -5.96
N ALA A 197 -2.38 4.78 -5.95
CA ALA A 197 -3.40 4.01 -5.25
C ALA A 197 -2.80 3.27 -4.05
N TYR A 198 -3.52 3.25 -2.93
CA TYR A 198 -3.08 2.61 -1.69
C TYR A 198 -4.21 1.79 -1.09
N TYR A 199 -3.90 0.59 -0.61
CA TYR A 199 -4.83 -0.16 0.23
C TYR A 199 -5.02 0.55 1.57
N VAL A 200 -6.25 0.51 2.08
CA VAL A 200 -6.63 1.00 3.40
C VAL A 200 -7.07 -0.18 4.25
N ALA A 201 -6.57 -0.26 5.48
CA ALA A 201 -7.04 -1.24 6.44
C ALA A 201 -8.54 -1.04 6.70
N ASP A 202 -9.30 -2.12 6.68
CA ASP A 202 -10.76 -2.03 6.75
C ASP A 202 -11.27 -1.45 8.08
N THR A 203 -10.46 -1.53 9.14
CA THR A 203 -10.74 -0.93 10.45
C THR A 203 -10.59 0.60 10.48
N ASP A 204 -9.85 1.18 9.53
CA ASP A 204 -9.40 2.57 9.59
C ASP A 204 -10.12 3.45 8.55
N ARG A 205 -11.09 2.89 7.83
CA ARG A 205 -11.83 3.51 6.71
C ARG A 205 -12.42 4.89 7.05
N THR A 206 -12.86 5.08 8.29
CA THR A 206 -13.42 6.36 8.76
C THR A 206 -12.41 7.52 8.74
N LEU A 207 -11.10 7.24 8.91
CA LEU A 207 -10.04 8.25 8.82
C LEU A 207 -9.91 8.85 7.41
N TYR A 208 -10.41 8.12 6.42
CA TYR A 208 -10.40 8.48 5.00
C TYR A 208 -11.77 8.99 4.53
N GLY A 209 -12.70 9.27 5.45
CA GLY A 209 -14.05 9.75 5.14
C GLY A 209 -15.00 8.69 4.62
N ILE A 210 -14.64 7.41 4.75
CA ILE A 210 -15.45 6.28 4.29
C ILE A 210 -16.31 5.84 5.46
N VAL A 211 -17.61 6.05 5.34
CA VAL A 211 -18.61 5.62 6.33
C VAL A 211 -19.42 4.50 5.71
N ASP A 212 -19.39 3.33 6.32
CA ASP A 212 -20.26 2.23 5.90
C ASP A 212 -21.72 2.63 6.09
N PRO A 213 -22.61 2.31 5.13
CA PRO A 213 -24.04 2.43 5.38
C PRO A 213 -24.37 1.62 6.63
N LYS A 214 -25.14 2.22 7.55
CA LYS A 214 -25.59 1.51 8.75
C LYS A 214 -26.27 0.22 8.30
N PRO A 215 -26.00 -0.93 8.95
CA PRO A 215 -26.75 -2.14 8.68
C PRO A 215 -28.24 -1.81 8.79
N ASP A 216 -29.04 -2.23 7.82
CA ASP A 216 -30.49 -2.15 7.98
C ASP A 216 -30.85 -2.93 9.25
N GLU A 217 -31.22 -2.20 10.30
CA GLU A 217 -31.73 -2.84 11.50
C GLU A 217 -32.89 -3.72 11.06
N PRO A 218 -32.91 -5.02 11.44
CA PRO A 218 -34.00 -5.90 11.05
C PRO A 218 -35.29 -5.25 11.53
N LYS A 219 -36.11 -4.77 10.59
CA LYS A 219 -37.41 -4.18 10.93
C LYS A 219 -38.13 -5.22 11.78
N LEU A 220 -38.52 -4.83 12.99
CA LEU A 220 -39.21 -5.71 13.92
C LEU A 220 -40.52 -6.14 13.26
N THR A 221 -40.52 -7.31 12.63
CA THR A 221 -41.67 -7.78 11.85
C THR A 221 -42.70 -8.42 12.75
N ARG A 222 -42.27 -9.15 13.80
CA ARG A 222 -43.13 -9.78 14.81
C ARG A 222 -42.41 -9.95 16.13
N THR A 223 -43.16 -9.83 17.23
CA THR A 223 -42.71 -10.19 18.58
C THR A 223 -43.43 -11.47 19.00
N PHE A 224 -42.69 -12.45 19.52
CA PHE A 224 -43.26 -13.70 20.04
C PHE A 224 -43.11 -13.75 21.55
N GLN A 225 -44.18 -14.11 22.25
CA GLN A 225 -44.15 -14.41 23.67
C GLN A 225 -44.04 -15.94 23.82
N VAL A 226 -42.87 -16.41 24.26
CA VAL A 226 -42.63 -17.84 24.45
C VAL A 226 -43.07 -18.22 25.85
N ARG A 227 -44.03 -19.14 25.95
CA ARG A 227 -44.40 -19.78 27.21
C ARG A 227 -43.56 -21.04 27.34
N GLY A 228 -42.69 -21.07 28.34
CA GLY A 228 -41.96 -22.29 28.70
C GLY A 228 -42.89 -23.17 29.53
N ASP A 229 -43.14 -24.37 29.04
CA ASP A 229 -43.82 -25.40 29.83
C ASP A 229 -42.72 -26.18 30.60
N LEU A 230 -42.85 -26.23 31.93
CA LEU A 230 -41.99 -26.99 32.84
C LEU A 230 -42.37 -28.47 32.85
#